data_AF-A1D0K5-F1
#
_entry.id   AF-A1D0K5-F1
#
_cell.length_a   1.000
_cell.length_b   1.000
_cell.length_c   1.000
_cell.angle_alpha   90.00
_cell.angle_beta   90.00
_cell.angle_gamma   90.00
#
_symmetry.space_group_name_H-M   'P 1'
#
loop_
_entity.id
_entity.type
_entity.pdbx_description
1 polymer ?
#
loop_
_entity_poly.entity_id
_entity_poly.type
_entity_poly.pdbx_seq_one_letter_code
_entity_poly.pdbx_strand_id
1 'polypeptide(L)'
;MFSCPPNFQERMIRTPITESFLLEKLLDVLDIIKTHFPGDELKVICSVATMVRPLKDSHTTSGCVSEDSLEEALAQLQSEGGHVLIHVRAQNVTLLMTNHNNKVNIKAFELSPRNEPVINTLGQL
;
A
#
# COMPACT_ATOMS: atom_id res chain seq x y z
N MET A 1 25.70 20.60 22.58
CA MET A 1 25.21 19.26 22.21
C MET A 1 23.70 19.37 22.08
N PHE A 2 23.20 19.55 20.85
CA PHE A 2 21.77 19.75 20.61
C PHE A 2 21.10 18.39 20.51
N SER A 3 20.29 18.05 21.52
CA SER A 3 19.38 16.91 21.46
C SER A 3 18.29 17.21 20.42
N CYS A 4 18.36 16.51 19.29
CA CYS A 4 17.31 16.54 18.26
C CYS A 4 16.03 15.94 18.88
N PRO A 5 14.85 16.57 18.73
CA PRO A 5 13.62 15.99 19.26
C PRO A 5 13.33 14.67 18.54
N PRO A 6 12.83 13.64 19.26
CA PRO A 6 12.60 12.29 18.71
C PRO A 6 11.67 12.30 17.48
N ASN A 7 10.86 13.35 17.34
CA ASN A 7 9.80 13.47 16.34
C ASN A 7 10.29 13.94 14.96
N PHE A 8 11.54 14.40 14.83
CA PHE A 8 12.06 14.91 13.55
C PHE A 8 12.40 13.80 12.56
N GLN A 9 12.86 12.65 13.06
CA GLN A 9 13.23 11.51 12.21
C GLN A 9 11.99 10.78 11.67
N GLU A 10 10.94 10.57 12.48
CA GLU A 10 9.73 9.87 12.05
C GLU A 10 8.99 10.57 10.90
N ARG A 11 8.96 11.91 10.89
CA ARG A 11 8.39 12.69 9.78
C ARG A 11 9.18 12.58 8.48
N MET A 12 10.50 12.43 8.55
CA MET A 12 11.33 12.19 7.36
C MET A 12 11.23 10.74 6.85
N ILE A 13 10.88 9.78 7.72
CA ILE A 13 10.79 8.35 7.38
C ILE A 13 9.51 8.00 6.62
N ARG A 14 8.42 8.76 6.77
CA ARG A 14 7.12 8.48 6.12
C ARG A 14 6.73 9.53 5.07
N THR A 15 7.64 9.84 4.16
CA THR A 15 7.27 10.60 2.96
C THR A 15 6.70 9.66 1.90
N PRO A 16 5.81 10.15 1.02
CA PRO A 16 5.35 9.37 -0.15
C PRO A 16 6.50 8.80 -0.98
N ILE A 17 7.61 9.53 -1.06
CA ILE A 17 8.84 9.14 -1.75
C ILE A 17 9.48 7.92 -1.06
N THR A 18 9.60 7.95 0.27
CA THR A 18 10.16 6.82 1.04
C THR A 18 9.28 5.58 0.91
N GLU A 19 7.96 5.74 0.96
CA GLU A 19 7.00 4.63 0.81
C GLU A 19 7.08 4.02 -0.59
N SER A 20 7.10 4.86 -1.63
CA SER A 20 7.26 4.42 -3.03
C SER A 20 8.58 3.64 -3.22
N PHE A 21 9.68 4.14 -2.67
CA PHE A 21 10.98 3.45 -2.70
C PHE A 21 10.94 2.09 -1.99
N LEU A 22 10.28 2.01 -0.83
CA LEU A 22 10.13 0.74 -0.10
C LEU A 22 9.28 -0.27 -0.88
N LEU A 23 8.19 0.18 -1.51
CA LEU A 23 7.36 -0.67 -2.37
C LEU A 23 8.13 -1.16 -3.61
N GLU A 24 8.97 -0.31 -4.20
CA GLU A 24 9.86 -0.72 -5.29
C GLU A 24 10.85 -1.78 -4.85
N LYS A 25 11.54 -1.58 -3.71
CA LYS A 25 12.46 -2.58 -3.15
C LYS A 25 11.76 -3.89 -2.79
N LEU A 26 10.53 -3.83 -2.30
CA LEU A 26 9.73 -5.02 -2.04
C LEU A 26 9.44 -5.78 -3.34
N LEU A 27 9.09 -5.09 -4.42
CA LEU A 27 8.87 -5.71 -5.73
C LEU A 27 10.15 -6.37 -6.27
N ASP A 28 11.30 -5.69 -6.17
CA ASP A 28 12.60 -6.26 -6.54
C ASP A 28 12.85 -7.59 -5.81
N VAL A 29 12.62 -7.59 -4.49
CA VAL A 29 12.80 -8.79 -3.65
C VAL A 29 11.82 -9.88 -4.03
N LEU A 30 10.55 -9.56 -4.29
CA LEU A 30 9.56 -10.55 -4.73
C LEU A 30 9.96 -11.17 -6.06
N ASP A 31 10.49 -10.40 -7.00
CA ASP A 31 10.97 -10.92 -8.29
C ASP A 31 12.21 -11.82 -8.14
N ILE A 32 13.12 -11.52 -7.21
CA ILE A 32 14.22 -12.43 -6.84
C ILE A 32 13.68 -13.70 -6.21
N ILE A 33 12.74 -13.60 -5.26
CA ILE A 33 12.17 -14.76 -4.56
C ILE A 33 11.49 -15.70 -5.56
N LYS A 34 10.76 -15.19 -6.55
CA LYS A 34 10.10 -16.00 -7.58
C LYS A 34 11.04 -16.98 -8.29
N THR A 35 12.32 -16.64 -8.45
CA THR A 35 13.29 -17.53 -9.13
C THR A 35 13.74 -18.71 -8.25
N HIS A 36 13.49 -18.64 -6.94
CA HIS A 36 13.94 -19.63 -5.96
C HIS A 36 12.84 -20.61 -5.50
N PHE A 37 11.56 -20.30 -5.75
CA PHE A 37 10.43 -21.13 -5.30
C PHE A 37 9.64 -21.71 -6.48
N PRO A 38 9.88 -22.98 -6.88
CA PRO A 38 9.00 -23.67 -7.81
C PRO A 38 7.82 -24.29 -7.05
N GLY A 39 6.57 -23.91 -7.38
CA GLY A 39 5.40 -24.55 -6.78
C GLY A 39 4.19 -23.64 -6.55
N ASP A 40 3.35 -24.01 -5.59
CA ASP A 40 2.15 -23.26 -5.21
C ASP A 40 2.49 -21.96 -4.45
N GLU A 41 3.63 -21.92 -3.76
CA GLU A 41 4.18 -20.72 -3.12
C GLU A 41 4.42 -19.62 -4.15
N LEU A 42 4.81 -19.99 -5.38
CA LEU A 42 4.99 -19.05 -6.48
C LEU A 42 3.69 -18.31 -6.81
N LYS A 43 2.53 -18.98 -6.71
CA LYS A 43 1.22 -18.36 -6.94
C LYS A 43 0.93 -17.28 -5.90
N VAL A 44 1.28 -17.54 -4.64
CA VAL A 44 1.13 -16.56 -3.54
C VAL A 44 2.04 -15.37 -3.77
N ILE A 45 3.31 -15.60 -4.09
CA ILE A 45 4.29 -14.54 -4.37
C ILE A 45 3.86 -13.69 -5.56
N CYS A 46 3.36 -14.32 -6.63
CA CYS A 46 2.80 -13.63 -7.80
C CYS A 46 1.58 -12.80 -7.42
N SER A 47 0.65 -13.35 -6.63
CA SER A 47 -0.54 -12.61 -6.16
C SER A 47 -0.15 -11.36 -5.35
N VAL A 48 0.81 -11.49 -4.42
CA VAL A 48 1.33 -10.35 -3.65
C VAL A 48 1.96 -9.30 -4.58
N ALA A 49 2.80 -9.71 -5.53
CA ALA A 49 3.41 -8.78 -6.49
C ALA A 49 2.35 -8.04 -7.33
N THR A 50 1.29 -8.74 -7.75
CA THR A 50 0.16 -8.16 -8.49
C THR A 50 -0.66 -7.20 -7.64
N MET A 51 -0.72 -7.35 -6.32
CA MET A 51 -1.36 -6.37 -5.42
C MET A 51 -0.47 -5.16 -5.12
N VAL A 52 0.83 -5.38 -4.96
CA VAL A 52 1.78 -4.33 -4.55
C VAL A 52 2.12 -3.38 -5.71
N ARG A 53 2.16 -3.86 -6.96
CA ARG A 53 2.43 -3.02 -8.15
C ARG A 53 1.40 -1.89 -8.30
N PRO A 54 0.08 -2.16 -8.39
CA PRO A 54 -0.93 -1.11 -8.46
C PRO A 54 -0.94 -0.23 -7.21
N LEU A 55 -0.64 -0.77 -6.02
CA LEU A 55 -0.55 0.06 -4.82
C LEU A 55 0.56 1.12 -4.95
N LYS A 56 1.70 0.77 -5.55
CA LYS A 56 2.80 1.71 -5.82
C LYS A 56 2.43 2.69 -6.93
N ASP A 57 1.89 2.17 -8.04
CA ASP A 57 1.67 2.94 -9.27
C ASP A 57 0.45 3.85 -9.19
N SER A 58 -0.51 3.54 -8.31
CA SER A 58 -1.70 4.36 -8.07
C SER A 58 -1.42 5.59 -7.21
N HIS A 59 -0.24 5.72 -6.59
CA HIS A 59 0.11 6.90 -5.80
C HIS A 59 0.89 7.92 -6.62
N THR A 60 0.46 9.18 -6.57
CA THR A 60 1.21 10.32 -7.09
C THR A 60 2.46 10.58 -6.26
N THR A 61 3.35 11.47 -6.74
CA THR A 61 4.52 11.94 -5.98
C THR A 61 4.15 12.63 -4.67
N SER A 62 2.93 13.16 -4.55
CA SER A 62 2.37 13.69 -3.30
C SER A 62 1.74 12.64 -2.39
N GLY A 63 1.67 11.38 -2.83
CA GLY A 63 1.06 10.26 -2.10
C GLY A 63 -0.45 10.21 -2.18
N CYS A 64 -1.07 11.03 -3.02
CA CYS A 64 -2.50 10.95 -3.33
C CYS A 64 -2.75 9.78 -4.28
N VAL A 65 -3.97 9.26 -4.29
CA VAL A 65 -4.36 8.28 -5.31
C VAL A 65 -4.60 9.03 -6.64
N SER A 66 -3.95 8.58 -7.70
CA SER A 66 -4.16 9.05 -9.07
C SER A 66 -5.50 8.54 -9.58
N GLU A 67 -6.38 9.43 -10.05
CA GLU A 67 -7.70 9.08 -10.57
C GLU A 67 -7.57 8.24 -11.85
N ASP A 68 -6.73 8.65 -12.79
CA ASP A 68 -6.47 7.92 -14.03
C ASP A 68 -5.96 6.50 -13.76
N SER A 69 -5.00 6.37 -12.84
CA SER A 69 -4.42 5.07 -12.48
C SER A 69 -5.42 4.18 -11.72
N LEU A 70 -6.32 4.79 -10.96
CA LEU A 70 -7.42 4.09 -10.28
C LEU A 70 -8.45 3.60 -11.30
N GLU A 71 -8.84 4.43 -12.25
CA GLU A 71 -9.76 4.06 -13.32
C GLU A 71 -9.20 2.89 -14.14
N GLU A 72 -7.93 2.96 -14.53
CA GLU A 72 -7.25 1.86 -15.24
C GLU A 72 -7.21 0.57 -14.42
N ALA A 73 -6.88 0.66 -13.12
CA ALA A 73 -6.88 -0.51 -12.24
C ALA A 73 -8.28 -1.12 -12.07
N LEU A 74 -9.33 -0.31 -11.99
CA LEU A 74 -10.71 -0.77 -11.91
C LEU A 74 -11.19 -1.39 -13.24
N ALA A 75 -10.78 -0.84 -14.38
CA ALA A 75 -11.04 -1.42 -15.69
C ALA A 75 -10.39 -2.80 -15.83
N GLN A 76 -9.11 -2.94 -15.45
CA GLN A 76 -8.41 -4.22 -15.41
C GLN A 76 -9.08 -5.22 -14.45
N LEU A 77 -9.54 -4.76 -13.29
CA LEU A 77 -10.29 -5.60 -12.35
C LEU A 77 -11.59 -6.14 -12.96
N GLN A 78 -12.23 -5.37 -13.85
CA GLN A 78 -13.42 -5.81 -14.56
C GLN A 78 -13.11 -6.80 -15.67
N SER A 79 -12.07 -6.57 -16.48
CA SER A 79 -11.74 -7.38 -17.66
C SER A 79 -10.97 -8.66 -17.33
N GLU A 80 -10.00 -8.58 -16.43
CA GLU A 80 -9.03 -9.64 -16.13
C GLU A 80 -9.24 -10.26 -14.73
N GLY A 81 -10.01 -9.59 -13.87
CA GLY A 81 -10.23 -10.01 -12.49
C GLY A 81 -9.06 -9.64 -11.58
N GLY A 82 -8.80 -10.47 -10.57
CA GLY A 82 -7.69 -10.26 -9.62
C GLY A 82 -8.02 -9.31 -8.47
N HIS A 83 -7.07 -8.44 -8.13
CA HIS A 83 -7.07 -7.64 -6.91
C HIS A 83 -6.56 -6.22 -7.18
N VAL A 84 -7.28 -5.23 -6.66
CA VAL A 84 -6.82 -3.83 -6.62
C VAL A 84 -6.68 -3.43 -5.16
N LEU A 85 -5.49 -2.93 -4.79
CA LEU A 85 -5.18 -2.50 -3.44
C LEU A 85 -4.85 -1.01 -3.44
N ILE A 86 -5.53 -0.24 -2.60
CA ILE A 86 -5.35 1.22 -2.51
C ILE A 86 -5.22 1.61 -1.05
N HIS A 87 -4.23 2.44 -0.74
CA HIS A 87 -4.11 3.07 0.56
C HIS A 87 -4.65 4.51 0.51
N VAL A 88 -5.73 4.75 1.26
CA VAL A 88 -6.34 6.07 1.45
C VAL A 88 -5.67 6.74 2.66
N ARG A 89 -4.60 7.49 2.40
CA ARG A 89 -3.78 8.12 3.46
C ARG A 89 -4.58 8.99 4.42
N ALA A 90 -5.57 9.74 3.94
CA ALA A 90 -6.36 10.66 4.76
C ALA A 90 -7.16 9.94 5.85
N GLN A 91 -7.56 8.69 5.60
CA GLN A 91 -8.34 7.87 6.53
C GLN A 91 -7.49 6.79 7.22
N ASN A 92 -6.20 6.67 6.86
CA ASN A 92 -5.34 5.58 7.33
C ASN A 92 -5.97 4.20 7.10
N VAL A 93 -6.64 4.04 5.96
CA VAL A 93 -7.38 2.83 5.58
C VAL A 93 -6.83 2.30 4.27
N THR A 94 -6.72 0.98 4.17
CA THR A 94 -6.44 0.29 2.92
C THR A 94 -7.71 -0.37 2.40
N LEU A 95 -8.01 -0.17 1.13
CA LEU A 95 -9.12 -0.81 0.41
C LEU A 95 -8.57 -1.93 -0.47
N LEU A 96 -9.09 -3.15 -0.29
CA LEU A 96 -8.89 -4.28 -1.18
C LEU A 96 -10.16 -4.50 -1.98
N MET A 97 -10.05 -4.41 -3.30
CA MET A 97 -11.14 -4.63 -4.23
C MET A 97 -10.86 -5.88 -5.06
N THR A 98 -11.88 -6.71 -5.21
CA THR A 98 -11.81 -7.97 -5.97
C THR A 98 -13.06 -8.13 -6.81
N ASN A 99 -12.96 -8.74 -7.98
CA ASN A 99 -14.13 -9.06 -8.79
C ASN A 99 -14.45 -10.55 -8.66
N HIS A 100 -15.68 -10.86 -8.25
CA HIS A 100 -16.17 -12.23 -8.17
C HIS A 100 -17.59 -12.31 -8.74
N ASN A 101 -17.77 -13.09 -9.80
CA ASN A 101 -19.05 -13.26 -10.50
C ASN A 101 -19.68 -11.92 -10.93
N ASN A 102 -18.88 -11.04 -11.55
CA ASN A 102 -19.32 -9.73 -12.02
C ASN A 102 -19.82 -8.81 -10.89
N LYS A 103 -19.31 -9.01 -9.67
CA LYS A 103 -19.56 -8.17 -8.50
C LYS A 103 -18.23 -7.74 -7.90
N VAL A 104 -18.08 -6.44 -7.70
CA VAL A 104 -16.91 -5.89 -7.01
C VAL A 104 -17.14 -6.03 -5.50
N ASN A 105 -16.31 -6.84 -4.85
CA ASN A 105 -16.23 -6.91 -3.40
C ASN A 105 -15.16 -5.94 -2.91
N ILE A 106 -15.54 -5.03 -2.03
CA ILE A 106 -14.64 -4.05 -1.42
C ILE A 106 -14.49 -4.41 0.06
N LYS A 107 -13.25 -4.55 0.53
CA LYS A 107 -12.91 -4.74 1.94
C LYS A 107 -12.03 -3.57 2.39
N ALA A 108 -12.42 -2.94 3.49
CA ALA A 108 -11.64 -1.90 4.13
C ALA A 108 -10.87 -2.48 5.32
N PHE A 109 -9.58 -2.12 5.43
CA PHE A 109 -8.71 -2.46 6.54
C PHE A 109 -8.22 -1.16 7.16
N GLU A 110 -8.63 -0.88 8.40
CA GLU A 110 -8.06 0.21 9.17
C GLU A 110 -6.63 -0.16 9.57
N LEU A 111 -5.68 0.70 9.21
CA LEU A 111 -4.30 0.55 9.62
C LEU A 111 -4.15 1.05 11.05
N SER A 112 -3.22 0.45 11.80
CA SER A 112 -2.91 0.87 13.17
C SER A 112 -2.79 2.40 13.25
N PRO A 113 -3.37 3.03 14.30
CA PRO A 113 -3.37 4.48 14.41
C PRO A 113 -1.95 5.00 14.28
N ARG A 114 -1.78 6.10 13.55
CA ARG A 114 -0.48 6.76 13.47
C ARG A 114 -0.10 7.15 14.90
N ASN A 115 1.16 6.94 15.27
CA ASN A 115 1.62 7.27 16.62
C ASN A 115 1.42 8.77 16.95
N GLU A 116 1.47 9.66 15.95
CA GLU A 116 1.27 11.12 16.13
C GLU A 116 -0.07 11.50 16.81
N PRO A 117 -1.26 11.09 16.34
CA PRO A 117 -2.51 11.40 17.03
C PRO A 117 -2.65 10.74 18.42
N VAL A 118 -2.04 9.56 18.64
CA VAL A 118 -2.05 8.88 19.95
C VAL A 118 -1.18 9.61 20.98
N ILE A 119 -0.04 10.17 20.56
CA ILE A 119 0.88 10.88 21.44
C ILE A 119 0.42 12.33 21.70
N ASN A 120 -0.34 12.94 20.78
CA ASN A 120 -0.87 14.30 20.94
C ASN A 120 -2.18 14.36 21.76
N THR A 121 -2.71 13.22 22.22
CA THR A 121 -3.80 13.24 23.19
C THR A 121 -3.23 13.52 24.58
N LEU A 122 -2.97 14.81 24.85
CA LEU A 122 -2.68 15.30 26.20
C LEU A 122 -3.91 15.05 27.07
N GLY A 123 -3.87 13.97 27.86
CA GLY A 123 -4.80 13.70 28.96
C GLY A 123 -6.01 12.84 28.61
N GLN A 124 -5.81 11.52 28.55
CA GLN A 124 -6.79 10.53 29.05
C GLN A 124 -6.02 9.32 29.62
N LEU A 125 -5.59 9.43 30.88
CA LEU A 125 -5.54 8.35 31.86
C LEU A 125 -5.98 8.92 33.20
#